data_AF-A0A4Y9SDE6-F1
#
_entry.id   AF-A0A4Y9SDE6-F1
#
_cell.length_a   1.000
_cell.length_b   1.000
_cell.length_c   1.000
_cell.angle_alpha   90.00
_cell.angle_beta   90.00
_cell.angle_gamma   90.00
#
_symmetry.space_group_name_H-M   'P 1'
#
loop_
_entity.id
_entity.type
_entity.pdbx_description
1 polymer ?
#
loop_
_entity_poly.entity_id
_entity_poly.type
_entity_poly.pdbx_seq_one_letter_code
_entity_poly.pdbx_strand_id
1 'polypeptide(L)'
;MRAWRRRLVAALWMSSVAGLAGAPLAFAAETGPSAPAVLAQADRIRLAEAFRMSAQLGDRIWPGWTAAPFAVLLVTPDAEFLVRHPKPTPDFTRIGHDDLLDSDIYRRPRQFPTNLQATFPAVADLPTVVIGTAENTASKTSTPWVVTVMHEHFHQLQTSQPGYFAGVDKLDLKRGDTTGMWMLNFAFPYAAPGALEHVRQLAQALGAPSTTRAQYAQLRAAFNAGLQPDEARYFGFQLWQEGLARYTEIRIADWAAASYAPSPAFAALPDYQPFAARAQALHARVNEQLAAAKLADDKRVLFYAIGAAEGLLLDRTAPGWQARYFAQPFDTLPYFATP
;
A
#
# COMPACT_ATOMS: atom_id res chain seq x y z
N MET A 1 24.16 24.50 3.13
CA MET A 1 22.98 23.74 3.60
C MET A 1 22.65 22.53 2.69
N ARG A 2 23.63 21.69 2.31
CA ARG A 2 23.46 20.62 1.29
C ARG A 2 23.85 19.20 1.73
N ALA A 3 24.19 18.98 3.00
CA ALA A 3 24.69 17.68 3.49
C ALA A 3 23.78 16.94 4.49
N TRP A 4 22.68 17.55 4.94
CA TRP A 4 21.83 16.99 6.02
C TRP A 4 20.60 16.20 5.54
N ARG A 5 20.34 16.09 4.23
CA ARG A 5 19.17 15.37 3.67
C ARG A 5 19.45 13.92 3.22
N ARG A 6 20.68 13.42 3.38
CA ARG A 6 21.11 12.08 2.89
C ARG A 6 20.79 10.90 3.82
N ARG A 7 19.94 11.09 4.84
CA ARG A 7 19.48 10.02 5.72
C ARG A 7 17.98 10.15 5.92
N LEU A 8 17.24 10.06 4.82
CA LEU A 8 15.81 9.77 4.85
C LEU A 8 15.66 8.31 4.51
N VAL A 9 14.91 7.64 5.36
CA VAL A 9 15.10 6.24 5.63
C VAL A 9 14.07 5.43 4.88
N ALA A 10 14.55 4.32 4.33
CA ALA A 10 13.72 3.23 3.87
C ALA A 10 12.98 2.64 5.08
N ALA A 11 11.77 3.14 5.36
CA ALA A 11 10.80 2.39 6.12
C ALA A 11 10.37 1.21 5.22
N LEU A 12 10.89 0.03 5.54
CA LEU A 12 10.56 -1.20 4.80
C LEU A 12 9.10 -1.55 5.05
N TRP A 13 8.29 -1.48 4.00
CA TRP A 13 6.98 -2.06 3.98
C TRP A 13 7.11 -3.59 3.90
N MET A 14 7.13 -4.23 5.06
CA MET A 14 6.91 -5.67 5.15
C MET A 14 5.46 -5.90 5.54
N SER A 15 4.66 -6.38 4.58
CA SER A 15 3.42 -7.08 4.86
C SER A 15 3.78 -8.42 5.51
N SER A 16 3.81 -8.44 6.85
CA SER A 16 4.14 -9.64 7.63
C SER A 16 3.10 -10.73 7.40
N VAL A 17 3.52 -11.84 6.78
CA VAL A 17 2.90 -13.15 7.00
C VAL A 17 3.77 -13.85 8.05
N ALA A 18 3.16 -14.32 9.14
CA ALA A 18 3.85 -15.00 10.23
C ALA A 18 4.43 -16.36 9.76
N GLY A 19 5.67 -16.66 10.16
CA GLY A 19 6.34 -17.95 9.89
C GLY A 19 7.78 -18.05 10.42
N LEU A 20 7.89 -18.56 11.66
CA LEU A 20 8.98 -19.20 12.44
C LEU A 20 10.46 -19.30 11.96
N ALA A 21 11.31 -19.15 12.99
CA ALA A 21 12.58 -19.84 13.33
C ALA A 21 13.87 -19.55 12.52
N GLY A 22 14.93 -19.18 13.26
CA GLY A 22 16.23 -18.80 12.73
C GLY A 22 17.20 -19.95 12.45
N ALA A 23 18.13 -19.70 11.55
CA ALA A 23 19.43 -20.39 11.38
C ALA A 23 20.36 -19.50 10.52
N PRO A 24 21.70 -19.71 10.56
CA PRO A 24 22.70 -18.64 10.46
C PRO A 24 23.10 -18.23 9.04
N LEU A 25 23.73 -17.05 8.97
CA LEU A 25 24.37 -16.46 7.79
C LEU A 25 25.52 -17.35 7.27
N ALA A 26 25.46 -17.72 6.00
CA ALA A 26 26.60 -18.21 5.22
C ALA A 26 26.91 -17.23 4.09
N PHE A 27 28.17 -16.78 4.02
CA PHE A 27 28.72 -16.01 2.90
C PHE A 27 29.40 -16.95 1.90
N ALA A 28 29.16 -16.71 0.61
CA ALA A 28 29.97 -16.98 -0.61
C ALA A 28 29.04 -17.41 -1.76
N ALA A 29 29.22 -17.05 -3.03
CA ALA A 29 30.42 -16.64 -3.76
C ALA A 29 30.06 -15.64 -4.88
N GLU A 30 31.05 -14.85 -5.32
CA GLU A 30 30.95 -14.03 -6.53
C GLU A 30 30.82 -14.92 -7.78
N THR A 31 29.67 -14.85 -8.44
CA THR A 31 29.48 -15.39 -9.79
C THR A 31 29.97 -14.36 -10.80
N GLY A 32 30.78 -14.80 -11.78
CA GLY A 32 31.32 -13.98 -12.88
C GLY A 32 30.24 -13.26 -13.71
N PRO A 33 30.63 -12.45 -14.72
CA PRO A 33 29.71 -11.56 -15.41
C PRO A 33 28.62 -12.38 -16.12
N SER A 34 27.44 -12.42 -15.51
CA SER A 34 26.23 -12.91 -16.15
C SER A 34 25.95 -12.05 -17.37
N ALA A 35 25.33 -12.63 -18.40
CA ALA A 35 24.72 -11.83 -19.47
C ALA A 35 23.93 -10.65 -18.86
N PRO A 36 23.89 -9.46 -19.51
CA PRO A 36 23.21 -8.31 -18.95
C PRO A 36 21.78 -8.73 -18.60
N ALA A 37 21.43 -8.66 -17.31
CA ALA A 37 20.12 -9.09 -16.84
C ALA A 37 19.07 -8.21 -17.53
N VAL A 38 18.27 -8.84 -18.40
CA VAL A 38 17.14 -8.21 -19.09
C VAL A 38 15.92 -8.37 -18.19
N LEU A 39 15.03 -7.37 -18.21
CA LEU A 39 13.76 -7.45 -17.51
C LEU A 39 12.94 -8.62 -18.07
N ALA A 40 12.57 -9.57 -17.21
CA ALA A 40 11.90 -10.80 -17.64
C ALA A 40 10.54 -10.52 -18.28
N GLN A 41 10.16 -11.31 -19.29
CA GLN A 41 8.92 -11.09 -20.05
C GLN A 41 7.66 -11.07 -19.17
N ALA A 42 7.58 -11.97 -18.17
CA ALA A 42 6.44 -12.01 -17.26
C ALA A 42 6.32 -10.71 -16.43
N ASP A 43 7.44 -10.16 -15.97
CA ASP A 43 7.46 -8.91 -15.20
C ASP A 43 7.09 -7.70 -16.06
N ARG A 44 7.54 -7.66 -17.32
CA ARG A 44 7.10 -6.66 -18.31
C ARG A 44 5.58 -6.69 -18.48
N ILE A 45 5.01 -7.90 -18.64
CA ILE A 45 3.56 -8.08 -18.81
C ILE A 45 2.79 -7.62 -17.56
N ARG A 46 3.25 -7.99 -16.36
CA ARG A 46 2.61 -7.58 -15.10
C ARG A 46 2.66 -6.08 -14.88
N LEU A 47 3.80 -5.44 -15.13
CA LEU A 47 3.95 -3.97 -15.05
C LEU A 47 3.06 -3.26 -16.08
N ALA A 48 3.05 -3.73 -17.33
CA ALA A 48 2.19 -3.19 -18.37
C ALA A 48 0.70 -3.27 -17.99
N GLU A 49 0.28 -4.38 -17.36
CA GLU A 49 -1.09 -4.55 -16.90
C GLU A 49 -1.44 -3.55 -15.77
N ALA A 50 -0.55 -3.36 -14.79
CA ALA A 50 -0.75 -2.35 -13.75
C ALA A 50 -0.85 -0.93 -14.32
N PHE A 51 0.00 -0.57 -15.29
CA PHE A 51 -0.04 0.72 -15.97
C PHE A 51 -1.34 0.92 -16.76
N ARG A 52 -1.78 -0.11 -17.48
CA ARG A 52 -3.04 -0.09 -18.23
C ARG A 52 -4.25 0.04 -17.31
N MET A 53 -4.22 -0.61 -16.16
CA MET A 53 -5.27 -0.52 -15.15
C MET A 53 -5.34 0.89 -14.56
N SER A 54 -4.22 1.48 -14.14
CA SER A 54 -4.19 2.86 -13.61
C SER A 54 -4.78 3.86 -14.60
N ALA A 55 -4.39 3.78 -15.89
CA ALA A 55 -4.89 4.69 -16.93
C ALA A 55 -6.42 4.63 -17.15
N GLN A 56 -7.07 3.49 -16.88
CA GLN A 56 -8.52 3.34 -17.10
C GLN A 56 -9.36 3.59 -15.84
N LEU A 57 -8.79 3.31 -14.67
CA LEU A 57 -9.51 3.22 -13.40
C LEU A 57 -9.16 4.34 -12.42
N GLY A 58 -7.93 4.86 -12.43
CA GLY A 58 -7.39 5.70 -11.35
C GLY A 58 -8.36 6.81 -10.91
N ASP A 59 -8.68 7.71 -11.84
CA ASP A 59 -9.56 8.86 -11.55
C ASP A 59 -11.02 8.50 -11.28
N ARG A 60 -11.44 7.26 -11.57
CA ARG A 60 -12.79 6.77 -11.24
C ARG A 60 -12.91 6.40 -9.76
N ILE A 61 -11.82 6.01 -9.12
CA ILE A 61 -11.79 5.72 -7.67
C ILE A 61 -11.36 6.96 -6.90
N TRP A 62 -10.24 7.57 -7.30
CA TRP A 62 -9.63 8.69 -6.60
C TRP A 62 -9.35 9.84 -7.57
N PRO A 63 -9.97 11.02 -7.38
CA PRO A 63 -9.73 12.16 -8.28
C PRO A 63 -8.24 12.55 -8.35
N GLY A 64 -7.72 12.68 -9.57
CA GLY A 64 -6.34 13.09 -9.82
C GLY A 64 -5.30 11.98 -9.67
N TRP A 65 -5.72 10.73 -9.51
CA TRP A 65 -4.80 9.59 -9.39
C TRP A 65 -3.96 9.38 -10.65
N THR A 66 -4.54 9.53 -11.84
CA THR A 66 -3.77 9.32 -13.08
C THR A 66 -2.66 10.36 -13.29
N ALA A 67 -2.75 11.50 -12.60
CA ALA A 67 -1.72 12.53 -12.59
C ALA A 67 -0.60 12.27 -11.57
N ALA A 68 -0.77 11.33 -10.65
CA ALA A 68 0.28 10.94 -9.72
C ALA A 68 1.44 10.27 -10.46
N PRO A 69 2.70 10.42 -10.00
CA PRO A 69 3.82 9.66 -10.54
C PRO A 69 3.52 8.16 -10.46
N PHE A 70 3.83 7.42 -11.52
CA PHE A 70 3.78 5.96 -11.53
C PHE A 70 5.17 5.35 -11.77
N ALA A 71 6.15 5.84 -11.00
CA ALA A 71 7.52 5.36 -11.01
C ALA A 71 7.61 4.02 -10.25
N VAL A 72 8.24 3.01 -10.85
CA VAL A 72 8.39 1.68 -10.26
C VAL A 72 9.87 1.25 -10.30
N LEU A 73 10.36 0.78 -9.16
CA LEU A 73 11.64 0.09 -8.99
C LEU A 73 11.37 -1.39 -8.68
N LEU A 74 11.44 -2.23 -9.70
CA LEU A 74 11.27 -3.68 -9.56
C LEU A 74 12.57 -4.30 -9.04
N VAL A 75 12.48 -5.03 -7.93
CA VAL A 75 13.60 -5.71 -7.27
C VAL A 75 13.59 -7.20 -7.65
N THR A 76 14.60 -7.63 -8.41
CA THR A 76 14.81 -9.04 -8.77
C THR A 76 15.96 -9.62 -7.92
N PRO A 77 16.20 -10.95 -7.95
CA PRO A 77 17.35 -11.54 -7.26
C PRO A 77 18.69 -10.93 -7.66
N ASP A 78 18.85 -10.55 -8.93
CA ASP A 78 20.14 -10.16 -9.51
C ASP A 78 20.30 -8.64 -9.67
N ALA A 79 19.21 -7.88 -9.79
CA ALA A 79 19.25 -6.46 -10.12
C ALA A 79 17.98 -5.71 -9.70
N GLU A 80 17.99 -4.40 -9.86
CA GLU A 80 16.79 -3.56 -9.80
C GLU A 80 16.56 -2.88 -11.14
N PHE A 81 15.30 -2.81 -11.54
CA PHE A 81 14.86 -2.19 -12.78
C PHE A 81 13.95 -1.01 -12.47
N LEU A 82 14.37 0.17 -12.86
CA LEU A 82 13.61 1.40 -12.71
C LEU A 82 12.87 1.71 -14.01
N VAL A 83 11.56 1.88 -13.90
CA VAL A 83 10.61 2.02 -15.01
C VAL A 83 9.74 3.25 -14.77
N ARG A 84 9.46 4.03 -15.83
CA ARG A 84 8.65 5.27 -15.78
C ARG A 84 9.13 6.33 -14.79
N HIS A 85 10.41 6.29 -14.40
CA HIS A 85 10.97 7.29 -13.50
C HIS A 85 11.56 8.47 -14.29
N PRO A 86 11.11 9.71 -14.07
CA PRO A 86 11.51 10.86 -14.89
C PRO A 86 12.93 11.36 -14.62
N LYS A 87 13.51 10.99 -13.48
CA LYS A 87 14.84 11.48 -13.04
C LYS A 87 15.70 10.36 -12.42
N PRO A 88 16.11 9.33 -13.19
CA PRO A 88 17.02 8.29 -12.67
C PRO A 88 18.30 8.90 -12.09
N THR A 89 18.79 8.36 -10.97
CA THR A 89 20.06 8.80 -10.36
C THR A 89 21.27 8.21 -11.11
N PRO A 90 22.48 8.77 -10.97
CA PRO A 90 23.64 8.35 -11.77
C PRO A 90 24.12 6.90 -11.58
N ASP A 91 23.68 6.22 -10.52
CA ASP A 91 23.95 4.79 -10.28
C ASP A 91 23.11 3.86 -11.17
N PHE A 92 22.11 4.40 -11.88
CA PHE A 92 21.32 3.67 -12.86
C PHE A 92 21.93 3.76 -14.26
N THR A 93 22.03 2.62 -14.94
CA THR A 93 22.42 2.52 -16.34
C THR A 93 21.19 2.29 -17.21
N ARG A 94 20.97 3.13 -18.24
CA ARG A 94 19.90 2.90 -19.22
C ARG A 94 20.23 1.65 -20.06
N ILE A 95 19.31 0.69 -20.10
CA ILE A 95 19.50 -0.57 -20.85
C ILE A 95 18.69 -0.62 -22.16
N GLY A 96 17.75 0.30 -22.36
CA GLY A 96 16.98 0.40 -23.61
C GLY A 96 15.60 1.00 -23.40
N HIS A 97 14.86 1.17 -24.50
CA HIS A 97 13.42 1.46 -24.47
C HIS A 97 12.65 0.14 -24.56
N ASP A 98 11.56 0.02 -23.81
CA ASP A 98 10.68 -1.14 -23.81
C ASP A 98 9.32 -0.79 -24.40
N ASP A 99 9.02 -1.29 -25.59
CA ASP A 99 7.80 -0.97 -26.34
C ASP A 99 6.51 -1.41 -25.61
N LEU A 100 6.57 -2.45 -24.77
CA LEU A 100 5.39 -2.92 -24.03
C LEU A 100 5.08 -1.99 -22.85
N LEU A 101 6.12 -1.44 -22.22
CA LEU A 101 6.00 -0.53 -21.08
C LEU A 101 5.88 0.93 -21.51
N ASP A 102 6.20 1.23 -22.76
CA ASP A 102 6.36 2.56 -23.34
C ASP A 102 7.27 3.43 -22.45
N SER A 103 8.44 2.89 -22.13
CA SER A 103 9.34 3.51 -21.17
C SER A 103 10.78 3.09 -21.37
N ASP A 104 11.70 4.00 -21.09
CA ASP A 104 13.09 3.66 -20.88
C ASP A 104 13.26 2.83 -19.62
N ILE A 105 14.03 1.75 -19.73
CA ILE A 105 14.37 0.87 -18.62
C ILE A 105 15.78 1.19 -18.17
N TYR A 106 15.90 1.37 -16.86
CA TYR A 106 17.17 1.63 -16.20
C TYR A 106 17.46 0.49 -15.23
N ARG A 107 18.73 0.15 -15.07
CA ARG A 107 19.16 -0.95 -14.23
C ARG A 107 20.26 -0.51 -13.26
N ARG A 108 20.25 -1.10 -12.06
CA ARG A 108 21.41 -1.10 -11.15
C ARG A 108 21.54 -2.45 -10.43
N PRO A 109 22.70 -2.74 -9.78
CA PRO A 109 22.82 -3.88 -8.87
C PRO A 109 21.78 -3.82 -7.74
N ARG A 110 21.34 -4.97 -7.24
CA ARG A 110 20.35 -5.07 -6.15
C ARG A 110 20.82 -4.38 -4.86
N GLN A 111 19.96 -3.53 -4.29
CA GLN A 111 20.14 -2.83 -3.02
C GLN A 111 19.04 -3.15 -2.00
N PHE A 112 17.82 -3.44 -2.47
CA PHE A 112 16.66 -3.73 -1.64
C PHE A 112 16.36 -5.24 -1.55
N PRO A 113 15.64 -5.70 -0.50
CA PRO A 113 15.16 -7.08 -0.40
C PRO A 113 14.16 -7.44 -1.50
N THR A 114 14.21 -8.68 -1.98
CA THR A 114 13.35 -9.18 -3.07
C THR A 114 11.89 -9.38 -2.69
N ASN A 115 11.55 -9.30 -1.41
CA ASN A 115 10.18 -9.43 -0.91
C ASN A 115 9.53 -8.08 -0.55
N LEU A 116 10.23 -6.97 -0.76
CA LEU A 116 9.75 -5.62 -0.46
C LEU A 116 8.51 -5.29 -1.29
N GLN A 117 7.53 -4.59 -0.71
CA GLN A 117 6.33 -4.08 -1.36
C GLN A 117 5.98 -2.74 -0.72
N ALA A 118 6.51 -1.66 -1.28
CA ALA A 118 6.63 -0.38 -0.59
C ALA A 118 6.50 0.83 -1.52
N THR A 119 6.01 1.96 -1.02
CA THR A 119 6.24 3.27 -1.65
C THR A 119 6.98 4.21 -0.71
N PHE A 120 8.10 4.77 -1.20
CA PHE A 120 8.89 5.79 -0.53
C PHE A 120 9.75 6.55 -1.56
N PRO A 121 10.34 7.71 -1.21
CA PRO A 121 11.18 8.47 -2.13
C PRO A 121 12.55 7.81 -2.39
N ALA A 122 12.55 6.63 -3.00
CA ALA A 122 13.73 5.78 -3.17
C ALA A 122 14.76 6.32 -4.17
N VAL A 123 14.32 7.10 -5.15
CA VAL A 123 15.14 7.63 -6.24
C VAL A 123 14.84 9.11 -6.45
N ALA A 124 15.86 9.95 -6.39
CA ALA A 124 15.79 11.40 -6.62
C ALA A 124 14.64 12.14 -5.89
N ASP A 125 14.36 11.76 -4.63
CA ASP A 125 13.30 12.30 -3.79
C ASP A 125 11.86 12.15 -4.35
N LEU A 126 11.65 11.33 -5.37
CA LEU A 126 10.34 11.08 -5.97
C LEU A 126 9.69 9.82 -5.36
N PRO A 127 8.42 9.88 -4.92
CA PRO A 127 7.68 8.69 -4.50
C PRO A 127 7.76 7.58 -5.57
N THR A 128 8.34 6.44 -5.20
CA THR A 128 8.60 5.32 -6.09
C THR A 128 8.06 4.05 -5.47
N VAL A 129 7.29 3.27 -6.23
CA VAL A 129 6.91 1.91 -5.86
C VAL A 129 8.15 1.05 -5.91
N VAL A 130 8.65 0.56 -4.78
CA VAL A 130 9.75 -0.40 -4.68
C VAL A 130 9.15 -1.76 -4.36
N ILE A 131 9.17 -2.66 -5.34
CA ILE A 131 8.45 -3.94 -5.25
C ILE A 131 9.28 -5.09 -5.80
N GLY A 132 9.25 -6.24 -5.12
CA GLY A 132 9.81 -7.50 -5.62
C GLY A 132 9.02 -8.12 -6.76
N THR A 133 9.56 -9.15 -7.41
CA THR A 133 8.78 -9.96 -8.37
C THR A 133 7.64 -10.72 -7.68
N ALA A 134 6.61 -11.10 -8.43
CA ALA A 134 5.41 -11.75 -7.88
C ALA A 134 5.73 -12.97 -7.00
N GLU A 135 6.70 -13.79 -7.41
CA GLU A 135 7.09 -15.04 -6.74
C GLU A 135 7.79 -14.78 -5.40
N ASN A 136 8.51 -13.66 -5.32
CA ASN A 136 9.32 -13.30 -4.16
C ASN A 136 8.54 -12.51 -3.10
N THR A 137 7.38 -11.95 -3.45
CA THR A 137 6.55 -11.17 -2.51
C THR A 137 5.47 -12.04 -1.85
N ALA A 138 4.65 -11.42 -0.99
CA ALA A 138 3.48 -12.08 -0.40
C ALA A 138 2.34 -12.29 -1.42
N SER A 139 2.39 -11.60 -2.57
CA SER A 139 1.39 -11.71 -3.63
C SER A 139 1.40 -13.09 -4.31
N LYS A 140 2.59 -13.67 -4.49
CA LYS A 140 2.86 -15.00 -5.07
C LYS A 140 2.44 -15.24 -6.51
N THR A 141 1.42 -14.56 -7.01
CA THR A 141 0.88 -14.71 -8.36
C THR A 141 0.58 -13.36 -9.02
N SER A 142 0.43 -13.38 -10.34
CA SER A 142 0.27 -12.19 -11.19
C SER A 142 -0.87 -11.24 -10.78
N THR A 143 -2.08 -11.75 -10.55
CA THR A 143 -3.25 -10.90 -10.26
C THR A 143 -3.17 -10.19 -8.90
N PRO A 144 -2.89 -10.89 -7.78
CA PRO A 144 -2.61 -10.23 -6.51
C PRO A 144 -1.45 -9.25 -6.60
N TRP A 145 -0.40 -9.55 -7.38
CA TRP A 145 0.76 -8.67 -7.51
C TRP A 145 0.41 -7.37 -8.24
N VAL A 146 -0.37 -7.41 -9.33
CA VAL A 146 -0.85 -6.20 -10.01
C VAL A 146 -1.72 -5.35 -9.07
N VAL A 147 -2.60 -5.97 -8.28
CA VAL A 147 -3.40 -5.26 -7.27
C VAL A 147 -2.51 -4.65 -6.18
N THR A 148 -1.44 -5.33 -5.76
CA THR A 148 -0.43 -4.78 -4.84
C THR A 148 0.30 -3.58 -5.45
N VAL A 149 0.74 -3.65 -6.72
CA VAL A 149 1.37 -2.49 -7.37
C VAL A 149 0.43 -1.28 -7.38
N MET A 150 -0.87 -1.51 -7.61
CA MET A 150 -1.86 -0.44 -7.54
C MET A 150 -2.09 0.09 -6.11
N HIS A 151 -1.99 -0.75 -5.08
CA HIS A 151 -1.95 -0.30 -3.68
C HIS A 151 -0.77 0.65 -3.44
N GLU A 152 0.43 0.25 -3.86
CA GLU A 152 1.62 1.08 -3.72
C GLU A 152 1.52 2.37 -4.55
N HIS A 153 0.90 2.31 -5.73
CA HIS A 153 0.63 3.50 -6.55
C HIS A 153 -0.38 4.44 -5.89
N PHE A 154 -1.33 3.95 -5.09
CA PHE A 154 -2.18 4.81 -4.28
C PHE A 154 -1.38 5.56 -3.21
N HIS A 155 -0.36 4.92 -2.61
CA HIS A 155 0.58 5.63 -1.74
C HIS A 155 1.40 6.70 -2.49
N GLN A 156 1.71 6.52 -3.79
CA GLN A 156 2.31 7.60 -4.59
C GLN A 156 1.37 8.80 -4.71
N LEU A 157 0.06 8.58 -4.90
CA LEU A 157 -0.92 9.66 -4.90
C LEU A 157 -0.99 10.37 -3.54
N GLN A 158 -1.06 9.63 -2.43
CA GLN A 158 -1.09 10.20 -1.08
C GLN A 158 0.16 11.04 -0.79
N THR A 159 1.34 10.48 -1.05
CA THR A 159 2.64 11.11 -0.73
C THR A 159 2.98 12.27 -1.65
N SER A 160 2.37 12.32 -2.85
CA SER A 160 2.51 13.43 -3.79
C SER A 160 1.64 14.64 -3.44
N GLN A 161 0.73 14.54 -2.47
CA GLN A 161 -0.09 15.67 -2.09
C GLN A 161 0.73 16.83 -1.51
N PRO A 162 0.40 18.08 -1.85
CA PRO A 162 1.05 19.25 -1.26
C PRO A 162 0.99 19.21 0.27
N GLY A 163 2.14 19.35 0.91
CA GLY A 163 2.24 19.38 2.37
C GLY A 163 2.13 18.03 3.06
N TYR A 164 2.05 16.89 2.34
CA TYR A 164 1.98 15.56 2.95
C TYR A 164 3.03 15.35 4.05
N PHE A 165 4.32 15.49 3.73
CA PHE A 165 5.39 15.25 4.71
C PHE A 165 5.36 16.23 5.88
N ALA A 166 5.06 17.50 5.63
CA ALA A 166 4.90 18.50 6.69
C ALA A 166 3.69 18.19 7.59
N GLY A 167 2.63 17.63 7.03
CA GLY A 167 1.45 17.16 7.75
C GLY A 167 1.74 15.94 8.61
N VAL A 168 2.45 14.95 8.07
CA VAL A 168 2.95 13.78 8.81
C VAL A 168 3.83 14.23 9.99
N ASP A 169 4.75 15.17 9.78
CA ASP A 169 5.57 15.73 10.86
C ASP A 169 4.72 16.41 11.96
N LYS A 170 3.64 17.10 11.60
CA LYS A 170 2.72 17.74 12.55
C LYS A 170 1.91 16.77 13.39
N LEU A 171 1.80 15.49 13.01
CA LEU A 171 1.17 14.47 13.86
C LEU A 171 2.00 14.23 15.13
N ASP A 172 3.29 14.57 15.13
CA ASP A 172 4.22 14.44 16.25
C ASP A 172 4.30 13.00 16.81
N LEU A 173 4.27 12.02 15.92
CA LEU A 173 4.24 10.59 16.27
C LEU A 173 5.62 9.93 16.25
N LYS A 174 6.61 10.60 15.64
CA LYS A 174 7.94 10.02 15.42
C LYS A 174 8.74 9.80 16.70
N ARG A 175 8.50 10.58 17.76
CA ARG A 175 9.21 10.47 19.05
C ARG A 175 10.74 10.38 18.91
N GLY A 176 11.32 11.18 18.00
CA GLY A 176 12.75 11.18 17.70
C GLY A 176 13.20 10.18 16.62
N ASP A 177 12.31 9.32 16.14
CA ASP A 177 12.58 8.44 15.02
C ASP A 177 12.82 9.24 13.72
N THR A 178 14.00 9.04 13.14
CA THR A 178 14.38 9.61 11.84
C THR A 178 14.24 8.58 10.71
N THR A 179 13.85 7.35 11.06
CA THR A 179 13.75 6.22 10.15
C THR A 179 12.38 6.07 9.46
N GLY A 180 11.35 6.66 10.03
CA GLY A 180 9.96 6.40 9.61
C GLY A 180 9.42 5.06 10.10
N MET A 181 10.23 4.24 10.79
CA MET A 181 9.80 2.98 11.39
C MET A 181 8.73 3.16 12.46
N TRP A 182 8.57 4.35 13.03
CA TRP A 182 7.47 4.69 13.92
C TRP A 182 6.11 4.37 13.29
N MET A 183 5.95 4.49 11.96
CA MET A 183 4.68 4.16 11.30
C MET A 183 4.32 2.67 11.46
N LEU A 184 5.32 1.82 11.57
CA LEU A 184 5.19 0.36 11.67
C LEU A 184 5.23 -0.15 13.12
N ASN A 185 6.02 0.53 13.95
CA ASN A 185 6.42 0.08 15.29
C ASN A 185 5.95 1.02 16.39
N PHE A 186 4.99 1.92 16.11
CA PHE A 186 4.39 2.78 17.12
C PHE A 186 3.88 1.95 18.30
N ALA A 187 4.17 2.39 19.51
CA ALA A 187 3.81 1.69 20.74
C ALA A 187 2.33 1.92 21.10
N PHE A 188 1.41 1.52 20.21
CA PHE A 188 -0.02 1.54 20.48
C PHE A 188 -0.38 0.46 21.51
N PRO A 189 -1.38 0.66 22.39
CA PRO A 189 -1.76 -0.29 23.44
C PRO A 189 -2.59 -1.46 22.90
N TYR A 190 -2.02 -2.25 21.98
CA TYR A 190 -2.70 -3.35 21.25
C TYR A 190 -3.32 -4.44 22.15
N ALA A 191 -2.81 -4.61 23.36
CA ALA A 191 -3.29 -5.63 24.31
C ALA A 191 -4.07 -5.03 25.50
N ALA A 192 -4.30 -3.71 25.53
CA ALA A 192 -5.04 -3.10 26.62
C ALA A 192 -6.52 -3.50 26.56
N PRO A 193 -7.14 -3.95 27.68
CA PRO A 193 -8.53 -4.42 27.68
C PRO A 193 -9.52 -3.41 27.09
N GLY A 194 -9.33 -2.13 27.39
CA GLY A 194 -10.15 -1.05 26.82
C GLY A 194 -10.02 -0.97 25.29
N ALA A 195 -8.81 -1.10 24.74
CA ALA A 195 -8.60 -1.07 23.29
C ALA A 195 -9.19 -2.30 22.59
N LEU A 196 -9.03 -3.49 23.20
CA LEU A 196 -9.60 -4.73 22.68
C LEU A 196 -11.13 -4.65 22.54
N GLU A 197 -11.82 -4.18 23.59
CA GLU A 197 -13.28 -4.10 23.59
C GLU A 197 -13.81 -3.07 22.59
N HIS A 198 -13.21 -1.88 22.53
CA HIS A 198 -13.65 -0.86 21.57
C HIS A 198 -13.38 -1.29 20.11
N VAL A 199 -12.25 -1.93 19.84
CA VAL A 199 -11.98 -2.46 18.49
C VAL A 199 -12.97 -3.55 18.10
N ARG A 200 -13.37 -4.41 19.03
CA ARG A 200 -14.43 -5.40 18.80
C ARG A 200 -15.77 -4.72 18.45
N GLN A 201 -16.13 -3.65 19.16
CA GLN A 201 -17.35 -2.88 18.87
C GLN A 201 -17.31 -2.19 17.51
N LEU A 202 -16.18 -1.56 17.16
CA LEU A 202 -15.99 -0.96 15.83
C LEU A 202 -16.08 -2.00 14.72
N ALA A 203 -15.42 -3.15 14.90
CA ALA A 203 -15.42 -4.22 13.91
C ALA A 203 -16.81 -4.84 13.73
N GLN A 204 -17.55 -5.06 14.83
CA GLN A 204 -18.94 -5.52 14.79
C GLN A 204 -19.85 -4.54 14.06
N ALA A 205 -19.71 -3.24 14.32
CA ALA A 205 -20.48 -2.21 13.62
C ALA A 205 -20.15 -2.18 12.12
N LEU A 206 -18.87 -2.25 11.74
CA LEU A 206 -18.45 -2.26 10.33
C LEU A 206 -18.90 -3.52 9.57
N GLY A 207 -18.96 -4.66 10.25
CA GLY A 207 -19.48 -5.91 9.69
C GLY A 207 -21.02 -5.95 9.56
N ALA A 208 -21.76 -5.07 10.22
CA ALA A 208 -23.21 -5.04 10.18
C ALA A 208 -23.75 -4.18 9.01
N PRO A 209 -24.58 -4.74 8.11
CA PRO A 209 -25.14 -3.98 6.97
C PRO A 209 -26.00 -2.78 7.37
N SER A 210 -26.62 -2.83 8.55
CA SER A 210 -27.53 -1.79 9.08
C SER A 210 -26.83 -0.61 9.73
N THR A 211 -25.50 -0.65 9.88
CA THR A 211 -24.76 0.41 10.57
C THR A 211 -24.83 1.71 9.79
N THR A 212 -25.23 2.77 10.50
CA THR A 212 -25.26 4.15 10.00
C THR A 212 -23.96 4.89 10.27
N ARG A 213 -23.69 5.99 9.54
CA ARG A 213 -22.51 6.85 9.80
C ARG A 213 -22.49 7.41 11.22
N ALA A 214 -23.64 7.87 11.71
CA ALA A 214 -23.75 8.45 13.06
C ALA A 214 -23.43 7.43 14.15
N GLN A 215 -23.94 6.19 14.03
CA GLN A 215 -23.61 5.11 14.97
C GLN A 215 -22.11 4.80 14.94
N TYR A 216 -21.52 4.68 13.75
CA TYR A 216 -20.08 4.43 13.64
C TYR A 216 -19.24 5.59 14.21
N ALA A 217 -19.60 6.83 13.89
CA ALA A 217 -18.93 8.03 14.41
C ALA A 217 -18.94 8.09 15.93
N GLN A 218 -20.07 7.74 16.57
CA GLN A 218 -20.18 7.69 18.03
C GLN A 218 -19.25 6.64 18.64
N LEU A 219 -19.24 5.41 18.09
CA LEU A 219 -18.33 4.35 18.54
C LEU A 219 -16.86 4.76 18.37
N ARG A 220 -16.55 5.41 17.24
CA ARG A 220 -15.20 5.87 16.94
C ARG A 220 -14.75 7.01 17.85
N ALA A 221 -15.63 7.95 18.15
CA ALA A 221 -15.36 9.02 19.10
C ALA A 221 -15.16 8.47 20.53
N ALA A 222 -15.98 7.51 20.96
CA ALA A 222 -15.82 6.84 22.25
C ALA A 222 -14.49 6.09 22.35
N PHE A 223 -14.08 5.39 21.29
CA PHE A 223 -12.77 4.74 21.25
C PHE A 223 -11.63 5.75 21.37
N ASN A 224 -11.65 6.83 20.57
CA ASN A 224 -10.62 7.86 20.62
C ASN A 224 -10.53 8.54 22.00
N ALA A 225 -11.67 8.72 22.70
CA ALA A 225 -11.68 9.29 24.05
C ALA A 225 -11.02 8.38 25.11
N GLY A 226 -10.93 7.08 24.84
CA GLY A 226 -10.24 6.10 25.69
C GLY A 226 -8.74 5.96 25.41
N LEU A 227 -8.21 6.65 24.40
CA LEU A 227 -6.80 6.60 23.99
C LEU A 227 -6.03 7.84 24.44
N GLN A 228 -4.70 7.73 24.52
CA GLN A 228 -3.86 8.92 24.59
C GLN A 228 -3.97 9.73 23.28
N PRO A 229 -3.74 11.06 23.32
CA PRO A 229 -3.91 11.90 22.14
C PRO A 229 -3.08 11.47 20.92
N ASP A 230 -1.86 10.95 21.13
CA ASP A 230 -0.99 10.47 20.05
C ASP A 230 -1.39 9.08 19.55
N GLU A 231 -1.87 8.19 20.41
CA GLU A 231 -2.47 6.91 20.04
C GLU A 231 -3.70 7.10 19.13
N ALA A 232 -4.57 8.06 19.45
CA ALA A 232 -5.72 8.40 18.61
C ALA A 232 -5.29 8.94 17.23
N ARG A 233 -4.28 9.82 17.19
CA ARG A 233 -3.69 10.31 15.93
C ARG A 233 -3.03 9.19 15.12
N TYR A 234 -2.31 8.28 15.78
CA TYR A 234 -1.72 7.12 15.12
C TYR A 234 -2.79 6.20 14.52
N PHE A 235 -3.87 5.94 15.25
CA PHE A 235 -4.97 5.13 14.75
C PHE A 235 -5.65 5.76 13.52
N GLY A 236 -6.00 7.05 13.59
CA GLY A 236 -6.52 7.81 12.44
C GLY A 236 -5.57 7.77 11.25
N PHE A 237 -4.27 8.00 11.49
CA PHE A 237 -3.25 7.95 10.46
C PHE A 237 -3.18 6.58 9.76
N GLN A 238 -3.21 5.48 10.51
CA GLN A 238 -3.17 4.13 9.94
C GLN A 238 -4.43 3.81 9.12
N LEU A 239 -5.61 4.28 9.53
CA LEU A 239 -6.83 4.08 8.74
C LEU A 239 -6.77 4.87 7.43
N TRP A 240 -6.35 6.12 7.51
CA TRP A 240 -6.24 6.99 6.36
C TRP A 240 -5.16 6.51 5.38
N GLN A 241 -3.99 6.11 5.88
CA GLN A 241 -2.84 5.69 5.06
C GLN A 241 -3.06 4.28 4.50
N GLU A 242 -3.18 3.28 5.38
CA GLU A 242 -3.16 1.84 5.03
C GLU A 242 -4.55 1.27 4.82
N GLY A 243 -5.51 1.70 5.65
CA GLY A 243 -6.87 1.23 5.58
C GLY A 243 -7.54 1.62 4.27
N LEU A 244 -7.38 2.88 3.85
CA LEU A 244 -7.90 3.33 2.56
C LEU A 244 -7.10 2.81 1.35
N ALA A 245 -5.83 2.44 1.53
CA ALA A 245 -5.11 1.66 0.52
C ALA A 245 -5.68 0.24 0.37
N ARG A 246 -6.04 -0.42 1.48
CA ARG A 246 -6.74 -1.72 1.47
C ARG A 246 -8.14 -1.63 0.85
N TYR A 247 -8.90 -0.58 1.14
CA TYR A 247 -10.16 -0.28 0.44
C TYR A 247 -9.93 -0.11 -1.07
N THR A 248 -8.86 0.58 -1.46
CA THR A 248 -8.52 0.79 -2.86
C THR A 248 -8.28 -0.54 -3.59
N GLU A 249 -7.59 -1.50 -2.97
CA GLU A 249 -7.45 -2.86 -3.52
C GLU A 249 -8.80 -3.52 -3.84
N ILE A 250 -9.77 -3.39 -2.93
CA ILE A 250 -11.12 -3.94 -3.10
C ILE A 250 -11.81 -3.29 -4.29
N ARG A 251 -11.82 -1.95 -4.34
CA ARG A 251 -12.46 -1.21 -5.44
C ARG A 251 -11.83 -1.49 -6.80
N ILE A 252 -10.52 -1.69 -6.84
CA ILE A 252 -9.81 -2.12 -8.05
C ILE A 252 -10.30 -3.49 -8.50
N ALA A 253 -10.28 -4.48 -7.59
CA ALA A 253 -10.66 -5.83 -7.93
C ALA A 253 -12.14 -5.93 -8.34
N ASP A 254 -13.04 -5.23 -7.64
CA ASP A 254 -14.47 -5.20 -7.96
C ASP A 254 -14.74 -4.58 -9.35
N TRP A 255 -14.12 -3.43 -9.63
CA TRP A 255 -14.24 -2.81 -10.95
C TRP A 255 -13.65 -3.70 -12.04
N ALA A 256 -12.48 -4.28 -11.77
CA ALA A 256 -11.82 -5.13 -12.75
C ALA A 256 -12.63 -6.39 -13.06
N ALA A 257 -13.24 -7.01 -12.03
CA ALA A 257 -14.13 -8.13 -12.19
C ALA A 257 -15.38 -7.80 -13.03
N ALA A 258 -15.91 -6.58 -12.89
CA ALA A 258 -17.14 -6.18 -13.55
C ALA A 258 -16.95 -5.61 -14.97
N SER A 259 -15.82 -4.96 -15.25
CA SER A 259 -15.72 -4.08 -16.41
C SER A 259 -14.34 -4.05 -17.10
N TYR A 260 -13.35 -4.75 -16.58
CA TYR A 260 -12.01 -4.77 -17.15
C TYR A 260 -11.74 -6.07 -17.88
N ALA A 261 -11.38 -5.96 -19.15
CA ALA A 261 -10.81 -7.07 -19.90
C ALA A 261 -9.29 -7.06 -19.71
N PRO A 262 -8.68 -8.08 -19.05
CA PRO A 262 -7.23 -8.19 -18.95
C PRO A 262 -6.57 -8.28 -20.32
N SER A 263 -5.31 -7.85 -20.46
CA SER A 263 -4.62 -8.00 -21.74
C SER A 263 -4.44 -9.49 -22.07
N PRO A 264 -4.48 -9.89 -23.36
CA PRO A 264 -4.29 -11.29 -23.72
C PRO A 264 -2.99 -11.88 -23.19
N ALA A 265 -1.91 -11.09 -23.19
CA ALA A 265 -0.62 -11.51 -22.64
C ALA A 265 -0.67 -11.74 -21.12
N PHE A 266 -1.36 -10.88 -20.37
CA PHE A 266 -1.51 -11.04 -18.92
C PHE A 266 -2.39 -12.24 -18.56
N ALA A 267 -3.53 -12.40 -19.25
CA ALA A 267 -4.43 -13.54 -19.07
C ALA A 267 -3.78 -14.89 -19.43
N ALA A 268 -2.74 -14.88 -20.28
CA ALA A 268 -1.99 -16.07 -20.67
C ALA A 268 -0.85 -16.43 -19.70
N LEU A 269 -0.56 -15.61 -18.67
CA LEU A 269 0.43 -15.97 -17.66
C LEU A 269 -0.02 -17.22 -16.89
N PRO A 270 0.88 -18.17 -16.59
CA PRO A 270 0.51 -19.45 -16.00
C PRO A 270 -0.06 -19.34 -14.57
N ASP A 271 0.24 -18.24 -13.89
CA ASP A 271 -0.22 -17.92 -12.53
C ASP A 271 -1.35 -16.86 -12.52
N TYR A 272 -1.92 -16.52 -13.67
CA TYR A 272 -3.05 -15.61 -13.76
C TYR A 272 -4.26 -16.16 -13.02
N GLN A 273 -4.94 -15.27 -12.29
CA GLN A 273 -6.22 -15.54 -11.64
C GLN A 273 -7.25 -14.49 -12.05
N PRO A 274 -8.52 -14.84 -12.30
CA PRO A 274 -9.54 -13.85 -12.59
C PRO A 274 -9.69 -12.80 -11.48
N PHE A 275 -9.86 -11.53 -11.86
CA PHE A 275 -10.07 -10.44 -10.89
C PHE A 275 -11.29 -10.66 -9.99
N ALA A 276 -12.32 -11.38 -10.47
CA ALA A 276 -13.47 -11.77 -9.66
C ALA A 276 -13.08 -12.64 -8.44
N ALA A 277 -12.16 -13.59 -8.62
CA ALA A 277 -11.65 -14.40 -7.51
C ALA A 277 -10.84 -13.54 -6.53
N ARG A 278 -10.07 -12.58 -7.04
CA ARG A 278 -9.31 -11.64 -6.20
C ARG A 278 -10.24 -10.73 -5.39
N ALA A 279 -11.29 -10.20 -5.99
CA ALA A 279 -12.32 -9.40 -5.31
C ALA A 279 -12.95 -10.19 -4.16
N GLN A 280 -13.42 -11.42 -4.43
CA GLN A 280 -13.99 -12.30 -3.41
C GLN A 280 -13.01 -12.55 -2.25
N ALA A 281 -11.74 -12.84 -2.55
CA ALA A 281 -10.73 -13.08 -1.53
C ALA A 281 -10.44 -11.83 -0.68
N LEU A 282 -10.44 -10.64 -1.26
CA LEU A 282 -10.23 -9.38 -0.53
C LEU A 282 -11.40 -9.06 0.40
N HIS A 283 -12.64 -9.21 -0.07
CA HIS A 283 -13.85 -9.05 0.75
C HIS A 283 -13.89 -10.07 1.89
N ALA A 284 -13.63 -11.34 1.59
CA ALA A 284 -13.58 -12.41 2.60
C ALA A 284 -12.53 -12.10 3.68
N ARG A 285 -11.32 -11.71 3.28
CA ARG A 285 -10.25 -11.34 4.22
C ARG A 285 -10.66 -10.21 5.16
N VAL A 286 -11.23 -9.12 4.65
CA VAL A 286 -11.67 -8.00 5.51
C VAL A 286 -12.74 -8.48 6.48
N ASN A 287 -13.74 -9.23 6.00
CA ASN A 287 -14.80 -9.76 6.86
C ASN A 287 -14.27 -10.70 7.94
N GLU A 288 -13.33 -11.59 7.61
CA GLU A 288 -12.68 -12.50 8.56
C GLU A 288 -11.89 -11.73 9.62
N GLN A 289 -11.13 -10.70 9.22
CA GLN A 289 -10.37 -9.88 10.15
C GLN A 289 -11.27 -9.08 11.09
N LEU A 290 -12.39 -8.53 10.59
CA LEU A 290 -13.37 -7.84 11.43
C LEU A 290 -14.10 -8.81 12.36
N ALA A 291 -14.47 -10.00 11.89
CA ALA A 291 -15.14 -11.01 12.71
C ALA A 291 -14.23 -11.53 13.83
N ALA A 292 -12.94 -11.71 13.55
CA ALA A 292 -11.96 -12.17 14.52
C ALA A 292 -11.53 -11.06 15.50
N ALA A 293 -11.40 -9.81 15.02
CA ALA A 293 -11.01 -8.62 15.77
C ALA A 293 -9.80 -8.82 16.72
N LYS A 294 -8.80 -9.60 16.30
CA LYS A 294 -7.65 -10.01 17.12
C LYS A 294 -6.58 -8.92 17.24
N LEU A 295 -6.92 -7.79 17.85
CA LEU A 295 -6.04 -6.62 17.94
C LEU A 295 -4.66 -6.92 18.55
N ALA A 296 -4.59 -7.77 19.59
CA ALA A 296 -3.33 -8.12 20.23
C ALA A 296 -2.36 -8.87 19.29
N ASP A 297 -2.90 -9.73 18.42
CA ASP A 297 -2.14 -10.56 17.49
C ASP A 297 -1.84 -9.80 16.19
N ASP A 298 -2.88 -9.25 15.58
CA ASP A 298 -2.83 -8.61 14.26
C ASP A 298 -2.26 -7.18 14.33
N LYS A 299 -2.30 -6.55 15.50
CA LYS A 299 -1.81 -5.19 15.75
C LYS A 299 -2.32 -4.20 14.70
N ARG A 300 -1.44 -3.39 14.11
CA ARG A 300 -1.81 -2.42 13.07
C ARG A 300 -2.47 -3.05 11.84
N VAL A 301 -2.23 -4.33 11.54
CA VAL A 301 -2.83 -4.98 10.37
C VAL A 301 -4.36 -5.05 10.50
N LEU A 302 -4.89 -5.14 11.71
CA LEU A 302 -6.33 -5.04 11.94
C LEU A 302 -6.87 -3.65 11.62
N PHE A 303 -6.07 -2.59 11.83
CA PHE A 303 -6.46 -1.24 11.44
C PHE A 303 -6.67 -1.15 9.93
N TYR A 304 -5.95 -1.93 9.13
CA TYR A 304 -6.10 -1.89 7.68
C TYR A 304 -7.48 -2.43 7.26
N ALA A 305 -7.96 -3.48 7.94
CA ALA A 305 -9.31 -4.01 7.73
C ALA A 305 -10.39 -3.03 8.19
N ILE A 306 -10.19 -2.37 9.34
CA ILE A 306 -11.12 -1.35 9.85
C ILE A 306 -11.24 -0.19 8.86
N GLY A 307 -10.12 0.39 8.42
CA GLY A 307 -10.15 1.51 7.47
C GLY A 307 -10.67 1.09 6.10
N ALA A 308 -10.44 -0.15 5.66
CA ALA A 308 -11.04 -0.67 4.44
C ALA A 308 -12.57 -0.69 4.53
N ALA A 309 -13.09 -1.20 5.63
CA ALA A 309 -14.51 -1.28 5.88
C ALA A 309 -15.16 0.09 6.15
N GLU A 310 -14.42 1.06 6.70
CA GLU A 310 -14.85 2.46 6.73
C GLU A 310 -15.11 3.00 5.33
N GLY A 311 -14.20 2.77 4.38
CA GLY A 311 -14.40 3.17 2.98
C GLY A 311 -15.65 2.53 2.37
N LEU A 312 -15.89 1.23 2.63
CA LEU A 312 -17.08 0.52 2.16
C LEU A 312 -18.38 1.04 2.82
N LEU A 313 -18.33 1.41 4.11
CA LEU A 313 -19.46 2.04 4.79
C LEU A 313 -19.76 3.41 4.16
N LEU A 314 -18.73 4.21 3.88
CA LEU A 314 -18.88 5.52 3.25
C LEU A 314 -19.44 5.42 1.82
N ASP A 315 -19.08 4.39 1.04
CA ASP A 315 -19.68 4.17 -0.27
C ASP A 315 -21.20 4.03 -0.21
N ARG A 316 -21.70 3.31 0.79
CA ARG A 316 -23.14 3.09 0.99
C ARG A 316 -23.87 4.32 1.54
N THR A 317 -23.19 5.13 2.35
CA THR A 317 -23.85 6.12 3.21
C THR A 317 -23.48 7.58 2.94
N ALA A 318 -22.43 7.81 2.14
CA ALA A 318 -21.95 9.10 1.68
C ALA A 318 -21.32 8.99 0.27
N PRO A 319 -22.10 8.64 -0.78
CA PRO A 319 -21.56 8.51 -2.13
C PRO A 319 -20.77 9.76 -2.57
N GLY A 320 -19.59 9.54 -3.16
CA GLY A 320 -18.69 10.62 -3.60
C GLY A 320 -17.78 11.20 -2.52
N TRP A 321 -17.74 10.61 -1.31
CA TRP A 321 -16.84 11.02 -0.23
C TRP A 321 -15.36 11.07 -0.64
N GLN A 322 -14.96 10.27 -1.63
CA GLN A 322 -13.59 10.21 -2.16
C GLN A 322 -13.09 11.57 -2.66
N ALA A 323 -13.99 12.44 -3.16
CA ALA A 323 -13.64 13.79 -3.62
C ALA A 323 -13.10 14.68 -2.49
N ARG A 324 -13.37 14.34 -1.23
CA ARG A 324 -12.90 15.06 -0.04
C ARG A 324 -11.73 14.35 0.65
N TYR A 325 -11.20 13.25 0.08
CA TYR A 325 -10.19 12.41 0.73
C TYR A 325 -8.92 13.18 1.13
N PHE A 326 -8.42 14.04 0.24
CA PHE A 326 -7.23 14.84 0.53
C PHE A 326 -7.53 16.15 1.28
N ALA A 327 -8.80 16.49 1.46
CA ALA A 327 -9.21 17.66 2.26
C ALA A 327 -9.19 17.39 3.77
N GLN A 328 -9.16 16.13 4.19
CA GLN A 328 -9.04 15.72 5.60
C GLN A 328 -7.89 14.70 5.71
N PRO A 329 -6.62 15.15 5.58
CA PRO A 329 -5.50 14.23 5.61
C PRO A 329 -5.34 13.60 7.00
N PHE A 330 -4.91 12.33 7.01
CA PHE A 330 -4.51 11.56 8.20
C PHE A 330 -5.62 11.17 9.19
N ASP A 331 -6.89 11.43 8.90
CA ASP A 331 -8.01 10.90 9.67
C ASP A 331 -9.25 10.73 8.79
N THR A 332 -9.97 9.63 8.99
CA THR A 332 -11.21 9.30 8.28
C THR A 332 -12.45 9.69 9.08
N LEU A 333 -12.34 9.93 10.39
CA LEU A 333 -13.47 10.29 11.24
C LEU A 333 -14.31 11.47 10.72
N PRO A 334 -13.71 12.55 10.17
CA PRO A 334 -14.48 13.69 9.65
C PRO A 334 -15.49 13.34 8.53
N TYR A 335 -15.35 12.21 7.83
CA TYR A 335 -16.31 11.77 6.80
C TYR A 335 -17.60 11.17 7.37
N PHE A 336 -17.56 10.77 8.65
CA PHE A 336 -18.69 10.19 9.36
C PHE A 336 -19.50 11.23 10.15
N ALA A 337 -19.01 12.47 10.24
CA ALA A 337 -19.82 13.57 10.73
C ALA A 337 -21.02 13.81 9.79
N THR A 338 -22.20 14.02 10.36
CA THR A 338 -23.37 14.44 9.61
C THR A 338 -23.08 15.80 8.94
N PRO A 339 -23.42 16.00 7.66
CA PRO A 339 -23.38 17.33 7.03
C PRO A 339 -24.15 18.38 7.83
#